data_AF-A0A8B6C0S9-F1
#
_entry.id   AF-A0A8B6C0S9-F1
#
_cell.length_a   1.000
_cell.length_b   1.000
_cell.length_c   1.000
_cell.angle_alpha   90.00
_cell.angle_beta   90.00
_cell.angle_gamma   90.00
#
_symmetry.space_group_name_H-M   'P 1'
#
loop_
_entity.id
_entity.type
_entity.pdbx_description
1 polymer ?
#
loop_
_entity_poly.entity_id
_entity_poly.type
_entity_poly.pdbx_seq_one_letter_code
_entity_poly.pdbx_strand_id
1 'polypeptide(L)'
;MVKFLTLMHLKENDEITFTELDNGLREMEITPHTLCVVRQRKQVKSSIPDDILDCIPSDEIVDRLAPLIGKIVFQLGIELGLSVEEIESIKEKCDRDLTEQNKEVLFAWRKDRTVKPTIRVLEQAFVNIGKGARCLKEVVKDVDPNTLKAVEIVTDKIRENENRIIQDIQISQILDHMMTHLVISADDRLGIEHYPRHDDQNKALLDIVTKRREPAYSVFVDGLRNYGYEDIANDLKCVAQETSPSTTLVSAEDEGFSVWNVPLYKVRLQKNYVKVITDIQHESIVDHLISKEVVSVDDGKKIESVKHHRKRQEFDGHAFA
;
A
#
# COMPACT_ATOMS: atom_id res chain seq x y z
N MET A 1 35.71 2.93 20.71
CA MET A 1 35.80 2.02 19.54
C MET A 1 36.90 0.96 19.69
N VAL A 2 38.15 1.31 20.01
CA VAL A 2 39.26 0.32 20.17
C VAL A 2 38.97 -0.75 21.23
N LYS A 3 38.54 -0.36 22.45
CA LYS A 3 38.20 -1.30 23.54
C LYS A 3 37.08 -2.30 23.17
N PHE A 4 36.11 -1.83 22.38
CA PHE A 4 34.98 -2.65 21.94
C PHE A 4 35.42 -3.73 20.93
N LEU A 5 36.29 -3.37 19.97
CA LEU A 5 36.87 -4.34 19.02
C LEU A 5 37.74 -5.38 19.73
N THR A 6 38.45 -4.98 20.79
CA THR A 6 39.22 -5.92 21.63
C THR A 6 38.32 -6.91 22.35
N LEU A 7 37.24 -6.47 23.01
CA LEU A 7 36.28 -7.36 23.68
C LEU A 7 35.63 -8.35 22.70
N MET A 8 35.31 -7.88 21.48
CA MET A 8 34.78 -8.75 20.43
C MET A 8 35.80 -9.81 19.97
N HIS A 9 37.07 -9.42 19.76
CA HIS A 9 38.13 -10.34 19.37
C HIS A 9 38.39 -11.42 20.43
N LEU A 10 38.43 -11.00 21.71
CA LEU A 10 38.56 -11.92 22.84
C LEU A 10 37.38 -12.91 22.91
N LYS A 11 36.15 -12.45 22.64
CA LYS A 11 34.99 -13.34 22.61
C LYS A 11 35.05 -14.32 21.43
N GLU A 12 35.50 -13.89 20.25
CA GLU A 12 35.62 -14.74 19.06
C GLU A 12 36.66 -15.86 19.23
N ASN A 13 37.69 -15.65 20.05
CA ASN A 13 38.69 -16.66 20.39
C ASN A 13 38.32 -17.50 21.63
N ASP A 14 37.10 -17.35 22.16
CA ASP A 14 36.63 -17.96 23.41
C ASP A 14 37.51 -17.64 24.64
N GLU A 15 38.24 -16.51 24.60
CA GLU A 15 39.09 -16.03 25.71
C GLU A 15 38.27 -15.37 26.83
N ILE A 16 37.04 -14.95 26.53
CA ILE A 16 36.09 -14.42 27.53
C ILE A 16 34.72 -15.08 27.41
N THR A 17 34.04 -15.16 28.54
CA THR A 17 32.67 -15.63 28.67
C THR A 17 31.66 -14.55 28.26
N PHE A 18 30.40 -14.93 28.03
CA PHE A 18 29.32 -13.96 27.74
C PHE A 18 29.06 -13.00 28.91
N THR A 19 29.25 -13.45 30.15
CA THR A 19 29.08 -12.60 31.35
C THR A 19 30.15 -11.52 31.43
N GLU A 20 31.40 -11.86 31.10
CA GLU A 20 32.50 -10.88 31.05
C GLU A 20 32.33 -9.89 29.91
N LEU A 21 31.82 -10.34 28.76
CA LEU A 21 31.45 -9.46 27.65
C LEU A 21 30.34 -8.49 28.05
N ASP A 22 29.23 -8.96 28.63
CA ASP A 22 28.10 -8.10 29.07
C ASP A 22 28.56 -7.05 30.08
N ASN A 23 29.35 -7.45 31.08
CA ASN A 23 29.92 -6.53 32.06
C ASN A 23 30.80 -5.47 31.41
N GLY A 24 31.70 -5.86 30.51
CA GLY A 24 32.58 -4.92 29.80
C GLY A 24 31.81 -3.93 28.91
N LEU A 25 30.62 -4.29 28.44
CA LEU A 25 29.80 -3.40 27.62
C LEU A 25 28.93 -2.46 28.45
N ARG A 26 28.41 -2.94 29.58
CA ARG A 26 27.73 -2.10 30.58
C ARG A 26 28.67 -1.01 31.08
N GLU A 27 29.94 -1.35 31.34
CA GLU A 27 30.98 -0.38 31.71
C GLU A 27 31.28 0.65 30.61
N MET A 28 31.01 0.31 29.35
CA MET A 28 31.15 1.21 28.21
C MET A 28 29.86 1.97 27.87
N GLU A 29 28.80 1.82 28.68
CA GLU A 29 27.45 2.33 28.40
C GLU A 29 26.90 1.86 27.03
N ILE A 30 27.41 0.73 26.54
CA ILE A 30 27.00 0.14 25.27
C ILE A 30 25.83 -0.80 25.56
N THR A 31 24.67 -0.48 24.99
CA THR A 31 23.49 -1.32 25.16
C THR A 31 23.69 -2.69 24.49
N PRO A 32 23.12 -3.78 25.04
CA PRO A 32 23.13 -5.10 24.41
C PRO A 32 22.60 -5.11 22.97
N HIS A 33 21.74 -4.16 22.60
CA HIS A 33 21.28 -3.97 21.22
C HIS A 33 22.42 -3.54 20.28
N THR A 34 23.34 -2.68 20.75
CA THR A 34 24.53 -2.25 20.01
C THR A 34 25.48 -3.43 19.71
N LEU A 35 25.56 -4.43 20.60
CA LEU A 35 26.30 -5.66 20.33
C LEU A 35 25.73 -6.48 19.17
N CYS A 36 24.40 -6.59 19.13
CA CYS A 36 23.70 -7.33 18.08
C CYS A 36 24.07 -6.74 16.72
N VAL A 37 23.95 -5.40 16.64
CA VAL A 37 24.28 -4.60 15.46
C VAL A 37 25.73 -4.79 15.00
N VAL A 38 26.72 -4.83 15.91
CA VAL A 38 28.12 -5.00 15.49
C VAL A 38 28.45 -6.46 15.16
N ARG A 39 27.95 -7.44 15.91
CA ARG A 39 28.24 -8.86 15.65
C ARG A 39 27.70 -9.32 14.29
N GLN A 40 26.62 -8.70 13.82
CA GLN A 40 26.02 -8.97 12.51
C GLN A 40 26.67 -8.22 11.34
N ARG A 41 27.65 -7.34 11.59
CA ARG A 41 28.43 -6.66 10.53
C ARG A 41 29.45 -7.53 9.81
N LYS A 42 29.55 -8.83 10.10
CA LYS A 42 30.12 -9.78 9.12
C LYS A 42 29.15 -9.78 7.94
N GLN A 43 29.40 -8.86 6.98
CA GLN A 43 28.60 -8.65 5.78
C GLN A 43 28.41 -10.00 5.10
N VAL A 44 27.27 -10.65 5.37
CA VAL A 44 26.80 -11.70 4.50
C VAL A 44 26.50 -10.96 3.22
N LYS A 45 27.37 -11.16 2.21
CA LYS A 45 27.18 -10.56 0.90
C LYS A 45 25.77 -10.92 0.46
N SER A 46 24.89 -9.92 0.40
CA SER A 46 23.51 -10.16 0.00
C SER A 46 23.53 -10.74 -1.41
N SER A 47 22.66 -11.70 -1.67
CA SER A 47 22.47 -12.19 -3.04
C SER A 47 21.30 -11.48 -3.73
N ILE A 48 20.68 -10.51 -3.06
CA ILE A 48 19.70 -9.62 -3.66
C ILE A 48 20.49 -8.49 -4.33
N PRO A 49 20.22 -8.17 -5.60
CA PRO A 49 20.82 -7.02 -6.27
C PRO A 49 20.65 -5.72 -5.46
N ASP A 50 21.70 -4.89 -5.42
CA ASP A 50 21.70 -3.65 -4.62
C ASP A 50 20.58 -2.68 -5.03
N ASP A 51 20.22 -2.66 -6.31
CA ASP A 51 19.15 -1.80 -6.81
C ASP A 51 17.76 -2.22 -6.32
N ILE A 52 17.56 -3.48 -5.94
CA ILE A 52 16.34 -3.94 -5.28
C ILE A 52 16.41 -3.72 -3.77
N LEU A 53 17.59 -3.87 -3.16
CA LEU A 53 17.79 -3.65 -1.73
C LEU A 53 17.38 -2.24 -1.30
N ASP A 54 17.58 -1.24 -2.16
CA ASP A 54 17.26 0.14 -1.83
C ASP A 54 15.81 0.55 -2.12
N CYS A 55 15.00 -0.36 -2.69
CA CYS A 55 13.57 -0.16 -2.92
C CYS A 55 12.74 -0.32 -1.64
N ILE A 56 11.59 0.36 -1.60
CA ILE A 56 10.58 0.20 -0.55
C ILE A 56 9.73 -1.05 -0.87
N PRO A 57 9.50 -1.96 0.10
CA PRO A 57 8.71 -3.16 -0.14
C PRO A 57 7.25 -2.80 -0.41
N SER A 58 6.74 -3.30 -1.53
CA SER A 58 5.37 -3.12 -1.97
C SER A 58 4.38 -3.91 -1.09
N ASP A 59 3.09 -3.57 -1.12
CA ASP A 59 2.05 -4.30 -0.37
C ASP A 59 2.05 -5.81 -0.69
N GLU A 60 2.33 -6.17 -1.93
CA GLU A 60 2.43 -7.56 -2.36
C GLU A 60 3.64 -8.28 -1.73
N ILE A 61 4.78 -7.58 -1.61
CA ILE A 61 5.95 -8.11 -0.89
C ILE A 61 5.61 -8.31 0.58
N VAL A 62 4.93 -7.34 1.21
CA VAL A 62 4.49 -7.42 2.61
C VAL A 62 3.54 -8.61 2.81
N ASP A 63 2.53 -8.77 1.96
CA ASP A 63 1.56 -9.86 2.01
C ASP A 63 2.22 -11.23 1.88
N ARG A 64 3.22 -11.35 0.99
CA ARG A 64 3.98 -12.60 0.80
C ARG A 64 4.97 -12.87 1.93
N LEU A 65 5.54 -11.84 2.55
CA LEU A 65 6.50 -11.98 3.65
C LEU A 65 5.85 -12.32 4.98
N ALA A 66 4.70 -11.73 5.28
CA ALA A 66 3.99 -11.89 6.54
C ALA A 66 3.84 -13.35 7.03
N PRO A 67 3.40 -14.32 6.20
CA PRO A 67 3.29 -15.72 6.64
C PRO A 67 4.67 -16.39 6.89
N LEU A 68 5.76 -15.86 6.32
CA LEU A 68 7.11 -16.44 6.43
C LEU A 68 7.84 -16.04 7.73
N ILE A 69 7.41 -14.94 8.35
CA ILE A 69 7.99 -14.42 9.60
C ILE A 69 7.66 -15.37 10.76
N GLY A 70 6.40 -15.80 10.88
CA GLY A 70 5.98 -16.73 11.95
C GLY A 70 5.87 -16.05 13.32
N LYS A 71 6.37 -16.70 14.38
CA LYS A 71 6.15 -16.31 15.79
C LYS A 71 7.05 -15.18 16.34
N ILE A 72 7.90 -14.60 15.51
CA ILE A 72 8.93 -13.63 15.94
C ILE A 72 8.52 -12.17 15.68
N VAL A 73 7.21 -11.91 15.67
CA VAL A 73 6.64 -10.58 15.35
C VAL A 73 7.18 -9.49 16.27
N PHE A 74 7.33 -9.80 17.56
CA PHE A 74 7.81 -8.85 18.57
C PHE A 74 9.27 -8.48 18.34
N GLN A 75 10.13 -9.48 18.11
CA GLN A 75 11.55 -9.24 17.81
C GLN A 75 11.70 -8.48 16.49
N LEU A 76 10.92 -8.82 15.47
CA LEU A 76 10.96 -8.09 14.20
C LEU A 76 10.55 -6.62 14.38
N GLY A 77 9.49 -6.34 15.13
CA GLY A 77 9.05 -4.97 15.40
C GLY A 77 10.16 -4.12 16.03
N ILE A 78 10.85 -4.66 17.03
CA ILE A 78 11.99 -3.98 17.68
C ILE A 78 13.13 -3.72 16.68
N GLU A 79 13.51 -4.72 15.88
CA GLU A 79 14.59 -4.56 14.90
C GLU A 79 14.23 -3.60 13.75
N LEU A 80 12.94 -3.39 13.50
CA LEU A 80 12.42 -2.39 12.57
C LEU A 80 12.26 -1.00 13.20
N GLY A 81 12.54 -0.83 14.49
CA GLY A 81 12.49 0.45 15.19
C GLY A 81 11.13 0.85 15.77
N LEU A 82 10.14 -0.06 15.78
CA LEU A 82 8.84 0.20 16.41
C LEU A 82 8.96 0.23 17.94
N SER A 83 8.13 1.05 18.57
CA SER A 83 8.01 1.07 20.03
C SER A 83 7.30 -0.17 20.57
N VAL A 84 7.53 -0.49 21.85
CA VAL A 84 6.87 -1.65 22.49
C VAL A 84 5.36 -1.45 22.52
N GLU A 85 4.91 -0.22 22.77
CA GLU A 85 3.50 0.17 22.82
C GLU A 85 2.80 -0.05 21.47
N GLU A 86 3.46 0.28 20.35
CA GLU A 86 2.93 0.03 19.01
C GLU A 86 2.78 -1.47 18.73
N ILE A 87 3.78 -2.26 19.08
CA ILE A 87 3.76 -3.72 18.87
C ILE A 87 2.68 -4.38 19.73
N GLU A 88 2.51 -3.94 20.97
CA GLU A 88 1.44 -4.43 21.85
C GLU A 88 0.05 -4.06 21.32
N SER A 89 -0.13 -2.83 20.84
CA SER A 89 -1.38 -2.40 20.20
C SER A 89 -1.73 -3.25 18.97
N ILE A 90 -0.74 -3.57 18.13
CA ILE A 90 -0.93 -4.46 16.97
C ILE A 90 -1.35 -5.88 17.43
N LYS A 91 -0.71 -6.39 18.49
CA LYS A 91 -1.01 -7.72 19.04
C LYS A 91 -2.43 -7.81 19.58
N GLU A 92 -2.91 -6.76 20.23
CA GLU A 92 -4.30 -6.64 20.72
C GLU A 92 -5.30 -6.56 19.57
N LYS A 93 -5.00 -5.80 18.51
CA LYS A 93 -5.89 -5.61 17.35
C LYS A 93 -6.11 -6.89 16.53
N CYS A 94 -5.09 -7.75 16.42
CA CYS A 94 -5.10 -8.86 15.46
C CYS A 94 -5.46 -10.24 16.07
N ASP A 95 -6.06 -10.31 17.26
CA ASP A 95 -6.68 -11.53 17.84
C ASP A 95 -5.90 -12.86 17.65
N ARG A 96 -4.58 -12.81 17.87
CA ARG A 96 -3.62 -13.94 17.75
C ARG A 96 -3.32 -14.43 16.33
N ASP A 97 -3.85 -13.82 15.27
CA ASP A 97 -3.41 -14.12 13.90
C ASP A 97 -2.00 -13.56 13.68
N LEU A 98 -1.01 -14.46 13.71
CA LEU A 98 0.39 -14.09 13.52
C LEU A 98 0.66 -13.51 12.13
N THR A 99 -0.09 -13.93 11.11
CA THR A 99 0.10 -13.41 9.75
C THR A 99 -0.33 -11.95 9.71
N GLU A 100 -1.50 -11.63 10.25
CA GLU A 100 -1.94 -10.24 10.32
C GLU A 100 -1.10 -9.38 11.26
N GLN A 101 -0.66 -9.92 12.41
CA GLN A 101 0.28 -9.20 13.27
C GLN A 101 1.58 -8.85 12.52
N ASN A 102 2.13 -9.80 11.74
CA ASN A 102 3.33 -9.56 10.94
C ASN A 102 3.08 -8.51 9.84
N LYS A 103 1.90 -8.52 9.19
CA LYS A 103 1.54 -7.50 8.20
C LYS A 103 1.45 -6.12 8.83
N GLU A 104 0.72 -5.99 9.92
CA GLU A 104 0.53 -4.70 10.62
C GLU A 104 1.86 -4.16 11.15
N VAL A 105 2.77 -5.00 11.65
CA VAL A 105 4.14 -4.59 12.00
C VAL A 105 4.88 -4.03 10.79
N LEU A 106 4.86 -4.72 9.65
CA LEU A 106 5.51 -4.24 8.43
C LEU A 106 4.89 -2.94 7.90
N PHE A 107 3.56 -2.79 8.00
CA PHE A 107 2.87 -1.55 7.62
C PHE A 107 3.16 -0.40 8.57
N ALA A 108 3.20 -0.65 9.87
CA ALA A 108 3.55 0.36 10.88
C ALA A 108 4.99 0.84 10.67
N TRP A 109 5.94 -0.08 10.49
CA TRP A 109 7.33 0.26 10.15
C TRP A 109 7.43 1.11 8.88
N ARG A 110 6.67 0.76 7.83
CA ARG A 110 6.68 1.54 6.58
C ARG A 110 6.10 2.95 6.72
N LYS A 111 5.26 3.19 7.75
CA LYS A 111 4.71 4.52 8.06
C LYS A 111 5.68 5.38 8.85
N ASP A 112 6.57 4.78 9.63
CA ASP A 112 7.61 5.51 10.35
C ASP A 112 8.55 6.20 9.34
N ARG A 113 8.77 7.49 9.55
CA ARG A 113 9.50 8.39 8.65
C ARG A 113 10.94 8.63 9.09
N THR A 114 11.37 8.08 10.23
CA THR A 114 12.72 8.30 10.76
C THR A 114 13.78 7.59 9.92
N VAL A 115 13.49 6.38 9.45
CA VAL A 115 14.38 5.55 8.62
C VAL A 115 13.65 5.15 7.35
N LYS A 116 14.30 5.31 6.18
CA LYS A 116 13.71 4.88 4.90
C LYS A 116 13.42 3.37 4.94
N PRO A 117 12.16 2.93 4.75
CA PRO A 117 11.79 1.53 4.95
C PRO A 117 12.16 0.68 3.73
N THR A 118 13.45 0.40 3.53
CA THR A 118 13.94 -0.33 2.35
C THR A 118 14.03 -1.84 2.58
N ILE A 119 14.07 -2.62 1.49
CA ILE A 119 14.31 -4.07 1.52
C ILE A 119 15.64 -4.39 2.23
N ARG A 120 16.64 -3.51 2.16
CA ARG A 120 17.93 -3.62 2.87
C ARG A 120 17.75 -3.61 4.38
N VAL A 121 16.95 -2.66 4.90
CA VAL A 121 16.65 -2.59 6.34
C VAL A 121 15.91 -3.84 6.77
N LEU A 122 14.96 -4.31 5.96
CA LEU A 122 14.21 -5.53 6.23
C LEU A 122 15.10 -6.79 6.19
N GLU A 123 16.02 -6.88 5.23
CA GLU A 123 17.00 -7.97 5.15
C GLU A 123 17.84 -8.02 6.42
N GLN A 124 18.35 -6.86 6.85
CA GLN A 124 19.13 -6.76 8.07
C GLN A 124 18.30 -7.17 9.29
N ALA A 125 17.07 -6.67 9.44
CA ALA A 125 16.18 -7.06 10.53
C ALA A 125 15.92 -8.57 10.56
N PHE A 126 15.74 -9.21 9.39
CA PHE A 126 15.59 -10.66 9.29
C PHE A 126 16.85 -11.40 9.76
N VAL A 127 18.03 -10.96 9.31
CA VAL A 127 19.31 -11.51 9.79
C VAL A 127 19.43 -11.36 11.31
N ASN A 128 18.99 -10.22 11.84
CA ASN A 128 19.11 -9.91 13.27
C ASN A 128 18.26 -10.83 14.15
N ILE A 129 17.04 -11.16 13.70
CA ILE A 129 16.14 -12.09 14.38
C ILE A 129 16.40 -13.56 14.06
N GLY A 130 17.53 -13.87 13.39
CA GLY A 130 17.93 -15.24 13.05
C GLY A 130 17.11 -15.85 11.91
N LYS A 131 16.34 -15.04 11.16
CA LYS A 131 15.74 -15.47 9.90
C LYS A 131 16.79 -15.35 8.80
N GLY A 132 17.07 -16.46 8.13
CA GLY A 132 17.93 -16.41 6.95
C GLY A 132 17.35 -15.49 5.89
N ALA A 133 18.21 -14.75 5.18
CA ALA A 133 17.85 -13.90 4.04
C ALA A 133 17.12 -14.67 2.92
N ARG A 134 17.09 -16.01 2.97
CA ARG A 134 16.35 -16.86 2.04
C ARG A 134 14.86 -16.50 1.98
N CYS A 135 14.20 -16.21 3.11
CA CYS A 135 12.77 -15.87 3.10
C CYS A 135 12.50 -14.62 2.25
N LEU A 136 13.35 -13.60 2.39
CA LEU A 136 13.24 -12.37 1.62
C LEU A 136 13.57 -12.60 0.15
N LYS A 137 14.61 -13.37 -0.15
CA LYS A 137 14.99 -13.73 -1.54
C LYS A 137 13.87 -14.43 -2.30
N GLU A 138 13.18 -15.38 -1.67
CA GLU A 138 12.08 -16.11 -2.31
C GLU A 138 10.87 -15.23 -2.62
N VAL A 139 10.67 -14.14 -1.88
CA VAL A 139 9.60 -13.17 -2.17
C VAL A 139 10.03 -12.18 -3.24
N VAL A 140 11.27 -11.70 -3.17
CA VAL A 140 11.77 -10.63 -4.03
C VAL A 140 12.16 -11.13 -5.42
N LYS A 141 12.52 -12.41 -5.60
CA LYS A 141 12.95 -12.99 -6.89
C LYS A 141 11.91 -12.86 -8.02
N ASP A 142 10.63 -12.80 -7.67
CA ASP A 142 9.52 -12.73 -8.63
C ASP A 142 9.08 -11.29 -8.89
N VAL A 143 9.72 -10.31 -8.24
CA VAL A 143 9.40 -8.90 -8.38
C VAL A 143 10.30 -8.32 -9.45
N ASP A 144 9.71 -7.84 -10.55
CA ASP A 144 10.45 -7.11 -11.57
C ASP A 144 11.04 -5.84 -10.95
N PRO A 145 12.38 -5.66 -10.94
CA PRO A 145 13.03 -4.47 -10.41
C PRO A 145 12.51 -3.18 -11.07
N ASN A 146 12.07 -3.24 -12.32
CA ASN A 146 11.51 -2.09 -13.02
C ASN A 146 10.16 -1.68 -12.41
N THR A 147 9.35 -2.64 -11.95
CA THR A 147 8.08 -2.34 -11.27
C THR A 147 8.32 -1.65 -9.93
N LEU A 148 9.33 -2.05 -9.16
CA LEU A 148 9.66 -1.38 -7.89
C LEU A 148 10.15 0.06 -8.10
N LYS A 149 11.04 0.26 -9.07
CA LYS A 149 11.53 1.60 -9.42
C LYS A 149 10.42 2.50 -9.96
N ALA A 150 9.52 1.97 -10.79
CA ALA A 150 8.38 2.73 -11.30
C ALA A 150 7.47 3.23 -10.17
N VAL A 151 7.19 2.39 -9.17
CA VAL A 151 6.36 2.78 -8.01
C VAL A 151 7.03 3.88 -7.17
N GLU A 152 8.34 3.79 -6.95
CA GLU A 152 9.10 4.81 -6.22
C GLU A 152 9.09 6.16 -6.96
N ILE A 153 9.36 6.14 -8.28
CA ILE A 153 9.33 7.35 -9.13
C ILE A 153 7.94 8.02 -9.10
N VAL A 154 6.87 7.23 -9.19
CA VAL A 154 5.49 7.74 -9.12
C VAL A 154 5.22 8.41 -7.78
N THR A 155 5.60 7.74 -6.68
CA THR A 155 5.36 8.24 -5.31
C THR A 155 6.14 9.53 -5.05
N ASP A 156 7.41 9.58 -5.49
CA ASP A 156 8.26 10.76 -5.35
C ASP A 156 7.71 11.95 -6.15
N LYS A 157 7.25 11.72 -7.39
CA LYS A 157 6.64 12.77 -8.23
C LYS A 157 5.35 13.32 -7.63
N ILE A 158 4.49 12.46 -7.07
CA ILE A 158 3.29 12.90 -6.35
C ILE A 158 3.70 13.77 -5.16
N ARG A 159 4.67 13.33 -4.36
CA ARG A 159 5.15 14.07 -3.18
C ARG A 159 5.75 15.42 -3.53
N GLU A 160 6.55 15.50 -4.59
CA GLU A 160 7.16 16.75 -5.06
C GLU A 160 6.12 17.79 -5.49
N ASN A 161 4.97 17.34 -6.02
CA ASN A 161 3.90 18.20 -6.53
C ASN A 161 2.69 18.27 -5.60
N GLU A 162 2.74 17.64 -4.42
CA GLU A 162 1.60 17.43 -3.52
C GLU A 162 0.87 18.73 -3.19
N ASN A 163 1.60 19.78 -2.82
CA ASN A 163 1.01 21.07 -2.45
C ASN A 163 0.24 21.73 -3.60
N ARG A 164 0.77 21.66 -4.83
CA ARG A 164 0.10 22.19 -6.02
C ARG A 164 -1.15 21.39 -6.33
N ILE A 165 -1.03 20.07 -6.28
CA ILE A 165 -2.16 19.17 -6.51
C ILE A 165 -3.30 19.47 -5.53
N ILE A 166 -2.98 19.61 -4.23
CA ILE A 166 -3.95 19.87 -3.17
C ILE A 166 -4.65 21.23 -3.35
N GLN A 167 -3.93 22.25 -3.81
CA GLN A 167 -4.46 23.62 -3.91
C GLN A 167 -5.20 23.90 -5.21
N ASP A 168 -4.71 23.37 -6.33
CA ASP A 168 -5.09 23.87 -7.66
C ASP A 168 -6.15 23.00 -8.36
N ILE A 169 -6.26 21.71 -7.99
CA ILE A 169 -7.11 20.75 -8.72
C ILE A 169 -8.51 20.67 -8.15
N GLN A 170 -9.54 20.85 -8.98
CA GLN A 170 -10.94 20.61 -8.64
C GLN A 170 -11.26 19.12 -8.66
N ILE A 171 -11.32 18.51 -7.47
CA ILE A 171 -11.39 17.06 -7.33
C ILE A 171 -12.58 16.38 -8.02
N SER A 172 -13.75 17.03 -8.02
CA SER A 172 -14.99 16.43 -8.53
C SER A 172 -14.89 15.98 -10.00
N GLN A 173 -14.15 16.73 -10.81
CA GLN A 173 -13.92 16.44 -12.22
C GLN A 173 -12.97 15.24 -12.40
N ILE A 174 -11.91 15.19 -11.59
CA ILE A 174 -10.94 14.08 -11.62
C ILE A 174 -11.58 12.79 -11.12
N LEU A 175 -12.41 12.84 -10.07
CA LEU A 175 -13.14 11.68 -9.56
C LEU A 175 -14.10 11.09 -10.61
N ASP A 176 -14.85 11.93 -11.32
CA ASP A 176 -15.73 11.48 -12.41
C ASP A 176 -14.95 10.70 -13.49
N HIS A 177 -13.77 11.19 -13.85
CA HIS A 177 -12.91 10.55 -14.84
C HIS A 177 -12.32 9.24 -14.32
N MET A 178 -11.77 9.24 -13.12
CA MET A 178 -11.22 8.04 -12.49
C MET A 178 -12.28 6.95 -12.26
N MET A 179 -13.52 7.32 -11.93
CA MET A 179 -14.64 6.38 -11.87
C MET A 179 -14.99 5.82 -13.25
N THR A 180 -15.00 6.66 -14.28
CA THR A 180 -15.31 6.25 -15.66
C THR A 180 -14.36 5.16 -16.16
N HIS A 181 -13.09 5.26 -15.75
CA HIS A 181 -12.04 4.28 -16.05
C HIS A 181 -11.94 3.15 -15.02
N LEU A 182 -12.86 3.06 -14.05
CA LEU A 182 -12.95 2.01 -13.04
C LEU A 182 -11.70 1.88 -12.14
N VAL A 183 -10.87 2.92 -12.05
CA VAL A 183 -9.70 2.92 -11.15
C VAL A 183 -10.07 3.29 -9.71
N ILE A 184 -11.22 3.94 -9.52
CA ILE A 184 -11.86 4.16 -8.22
C ILE A 184 -13.30 3.64 -8.20
N SER A 185 -13.73 3.15 -7.05
CA SER A 185 -15.08 2.65 -6.81
C SER A 185 -16.01 3.77 -6.33
N ALA A 186 -17.32 3.49 -6.29
CA ALA A 186 -18.30 4.42 -5.72
C ALA A 186 -18.05 4.66 -4.22
N ASP A 187 -17.63 3.63 -3.48
CA ASP A 187 -17.33 3.73 -2.05
C ASP A 187 -16.10 4.60 -1.80
N ASP A 188 -15.07 4.50 -2.65
CA ASP A 188 -13.90 5.38 -2.58
C ASP A 188 -14.31 6.85 -2.76
N ARG A 189 -15.16 7.13 -3.76
CA ARG A 189 -15.68 8.48 -4.00
C ARG A 189 -16.45 9.01 -2.80
N LEU A 190 -17.37 8.20 -2.24
CA LEU A 190 -18.12 8.60 -1.06
C LEU A 190 -17.19 8.87 0.13
N GLY A 191 -16.17 8.04 0.31
CA GLY A 191 -15.14 8.23 1.34
C GLY A 191 -14.37 9.53 1.16
N ILE A 192 -14.02 9.90 -0.07
CA ILE A 192 -13.36 11.17 -0.39
C ILE A 192 -14.32 12.35 -0.18
N GLU A 193 -15.53 12.31 -0.75
CA GLU A 193 -16.51 13.39 -0.67
C GLU A 193 -17.02 13.64 0.77
N HIS A 194 -16.83 12.68 1.67
CA HIS A 194 -17.15 12.83 3.09
C HIS A 194 -16.27 13.89 3.79
N TYR A 195 -15.07 14.17 3.28
CA TYR A 195 -14.22 15.21 3.85
C TYR A 195 -14.80 16.60 3.55
N PRO A 196 -14.97 17.47 4.56
CA PRO A 196 -15.63 18.76 4.38
C PRO A 196 -14.76 19.80 3.67
N ARG A 197 -13.43 19.64 3.73
CA ARG A 197 -12.48 20.57 3.12
C ARG A 197 -11.88 19.97 1.86
N HIS A 198 -11.78 20.78 0.83
CA HIS A 198 -11.28 20.37 -0.49
C HIS A 198 -9.82 19.89 -0.46
N ASP A 199 -8.98 20.48 0.40
CA ASP A 199 -7.61 20.05 0.62
C ASP A 199 -7.52 18.64 1.20
N ASP A 200 -8.43 18.29 2.10
CA ASP A 200 -8.51 16.93 2.68
C ASP A 200 -9.05 15.91 1.66
N GLN A 201 -9.99 16.32 0.80
CA GLN A 201 -10.46 15.49 -0.32
C GLN A 201 -9.31 15.16 -1.28
N ASN A 202 -8.51 16.17 -1.67
CA ASN A 202 -7.37 15.98 -2.56
C ASN A 202 -6.30 15.05 -1.98
N LYS A 203 -6.03 15.15 -0.67
CA LYS A 203 -5.14 14.21 0.02
C LYS A 203 -5.66 12.79 -0.01
N ALA A 204 -6.95 12.58 0.29
CA ALA A 204 -7.56 11.25 0.24
C ALA A 204 -7.50 10.62 -1.16
N LEU A 205 -7.68 11.43 -2.22
CA LEU A 205 -7.48 10.97 -3.59
C LEU A 205 -6.03 10.56 -3.87
N LEU A 206 -5.06 11.38 -3.48
CA LEU A 206 -3.64 11.07 -3.67
C LEU A 206 -3.21 9.80 -2.93
N ASP A 207 -3.74 9.56 -1.73
CA ASP A 207 -3.52 8.32 -0.99
C ASP A 207 -4.03 7.11 -1.78
N ILE A 208 -5.21 7.21 -2.41
CA ILE A 208 -5.76 6.15 -3.25
C ILE A 208 -4.90 5.93 -4.50
N VAL A 209 -4.51 7.00 -5.19
CA VAL A 209 -3.64 6.92 -6.39
C VAL A 209 -2.32 6.25 -6.06
N THR A 210 -1.68 6.67 -4.96
CA THR A 210 -0.41 6.09 -4.49
C THR A 210 -0.57 4.63 -4.11
N LYS A 211 -1.66 4.28 -3.42
CA LYS A 211 -1.93 2.89 -2.99
C LYS A 211 -2.25 1.96 -4.17
N ARG A 212 -2.99 2.44 -5.17
CA ARG A 212 -3.42 1.64 -6.35
C ARG A 212 -2.39 1.62 -7.49
N ARG A 213 -1.31 2.38 -7.37
CA ARG A 213 -0.12 2.34 -8.25
C ARG A 213 -0.43 2.73 -9.70
N GLU A 214 0.34 2.18 -10.63
CA GLU A 214 0.43 2.58 -12.04
C GLU A 214 -0.93 2.76 -12.75
N PRO A 215 -1.92 1.84 -12.65
CA PRO A 215 -3.19 2.01 -13.37
C PRO A 215 -3.98 3.23 -12.88
N ALA A 216 -4.00 3.48 -11.57
CA ALA A 216 -4.67 4.65 -11.01
C ALA A 216 -3.88 5.93 -11.31
N TYR A 217 -2.56 5.85 -11.28
CA TYR A 217 -1.69 6.98 -11.59
C TYR A 217 -1.80 7.45 -13.05
N SER A 218 -1.77 6.53 -14.01
CA SER A 218 -1.88 6.89 -15.43
C SER A 218 -3.21 7.57 -15.71
N VAL A 219 -4.32 7.01 -15.20
CA VAL A 219 -5.66 7.60 -15.35
C VAL A 219 -5.80 8.92 -14.60
N PHE A 220 -5.15 9.07 -13.44
CA PHE A 220 -5.10 10.33 -12.73
C PHE A 220 -4.41 11.41 -13.57
N VAL A 221 -3.22 11.12 -14.12
CA VAL A 221 -2.48 12.05 -14.99
C VAL A 221 -3.27 12.39 -16.26
N ASP A 222 -3.92 11.41 -16.88
CA ASP A 222 -4.78 11.66 -18.04
C ASP A 222 -6.01 12.51 -17.67
N GLY A 223 -6.58 12.29 -16.50
CA GLY A 223 -7.62 13.15 -15.92
C GLY A 223 -7.13 14.60 -15.81
N LEU A 224 -5.94 14.82 -15.25
CA LEU A 224 -5.37 16.17 -15.14
C LEU A 224 -5.28 16.87 -16.50
N ARG A 225 -4.78 16.19 -17.54
CA ARG A 225 -4.73 16.75 -18.90
C ARG A 225 -6.13 17.10 -19.44
N ASN A 226 -7.08 16.17 -19.28
CA ASN A 226 -8.43 16.32 -19.81
C ASN A 226 -9.21 17.49 -19.19
N TYR A 227 -8.87 17.90 -17.96
CA TYR A 227 -9.52 19.01 -17.27
C TYR A 227 -8.66 20.28 -17.18
N GLY A 228 -7.61 20.37 -18.00
CA GLY A 228 -6.83 21.60 -18.17
C GLY A 228 -5.71 21.82 -17.16
N TYR A 229 -5.37 20.81 -16.35
CA TYR A 229 -4.22 20.80 -15.43
C TYR A 229 -2.96 20.27 -16.13
N GLU A 230 -2.73 20.74 -17.36
CA GLU A 230 -1.67 20.23 -18.25
C GLU A 230 -0.27 20.47 -17.67
N ASP A 231 -0.07 21.58 -16.96
CA ASP A 231 1.18 21.90 -16.28
C ASP A 231 1.50 20.85 -15.20
N ILE A 232 0.55 20.56 -14.30
CA ILE A 232 0.71 19.56 -13.25
C ILE A 232 0.88 18.17 -13.87
N ALA A 233 0.09 17.83 -14.89
CA ALA A 233 0.18 16.55 -15.58
C ALA A 233 1.56 16.34 -16.23
N ASN A 234 2.16 17.39 -16.78
CA ASN A 234 3.49 17.32 -17.39
C ASN A 234 4.60 17.17 -16.34
N ASP A 235 4.48 17.82 -15.18
CA ASP A 235 5.42 17.63 -14.07
C ASP A 235 5.35 16.20 -13.51
N LEU A 236 4.16 15.60 -13.52
CA LEU A 236 3.93 14.20 -13.12
C LEU A 236 4.33 13.19 -14.21
N LYS A 237 4.50 13.58 -15.48
CA LYS A 237 4.85 12.62 -16.55
C LYS A 237 6.17 11.91 -16.22
N CYS A 238 6.14 10.58 -16.06
CA CYS A 238 7.34 9.80 -15.77
C CYS A 238 8.18 9.60 -17.04
N VAL A 239 9.46 9.97 -17.00
CA VAL A 239 10.42 9.77 -18.11
C VAL A 239 10.58 8.28 -18.47
N ALA A 240 10.28 7.38 -17.54
CA ALA A 240 10.36 5.93 -17.74
C ALA A 240 9.45 5.41 -18.87
N GLN A 241 8.36 6.11 -19.21
CA GLN A 241 7.49 5.72 -20.33
C GLN A 241 8.12 5.99 -21.71
N GLU A 242 9.20 6.78 -21.80
CA GLU A 242 9.83 7.11 -23.09
C GLU A 242 10.98 6.15 -23.47
N THR A 243 11.38 5.24 -22.57
CA THR A 243 12.52 4.32 -22.79
C THR A 243 12.14 2.87 -23.01
N SER A 244 10.86 2.51 -22.90
CA SER A 244 10.41 1.24 -23.50
C SER A 244 10.40 1.44 -25.01
N PRO A 245 11.17 0.65 -25.80
CA PRO A 245 11.18 0.78 -27.23
C PRO A 245 9.74 0.58 -27.69
N SER A 246 9.14 1.66 -28.20
CA SER A 246 7.81 1.64 -28.77
C SER A 246 7.71 0.41 -29.67
N THR A 247 6.94 -0.59 -29.23
CA THR A 247 6.31 -1.52 -30.16
C THR A 247 5.75 -0.63 -31.23
N THR A 248 6.34 -0.70 -32.43
CA THR A 248 6.05 0.20 -33.52
C THR A 248 4.58 0.03 -33.84
N LEU A 249 3.76 0.93 -33.31
CA LEU A 249 2.39 1.15 -33.72
C LEU A 249 2.48 1.62 -35.16
N VAL A 250 2.36 0.66 -36.06
CA VAL A 250 2.04 0.91 -37.46
C VAL A 250 0.86 1.88 -37.43
N SER A 251 1.10 3.06 -37.99
CA SER A 251 0.10 4.07 -38.28
C SER A 251 -0.93 3.49 -39.24
N ALA A 252 -1.92 2.80 -38.67
CA ALA A 252 -3.21 2.61 -39.29
C ALA A 252 -4.02 3.86 -38.94
N GLU A 253 -4.13 4.75 -39.90
CA GLU A 253 -5.15 5.79 -39.91
C GLU A 253 -6.52 5.11 -39.71
N ASP A 254 -7.32 5.68 -38.82
CA ASP A 254 -8.78 5.49 -38.74
C ASP A 254 -9.26 4.13 -38.22
N GLU A 255 -9.18 3.93 -36.90
CA GLU A 255 -10.29 3.39 -36.09
C GLU A 255 -9.95 3.54 -34.59
N GLY A 256 -10.67 4.44 -33.91
CA GLY A 256 -10.44 4.80 -32.52
C GLY A 256 -10.64 3.62 -31.57
N PHE A 257 -9.55 3.16 -30.97
CA PHE A 257 -9.59 2.23 -29.83
C PHE A 257 -9.04 2.91 -28.59
N SER A 258 -9.94 3.51 -27.81
CA SER A 258 -9.69 3.63 -26.37
C SER A 258 -9.66 2.21 -25.81
N VAL A 259 -8.52 1.83 -25.23
CA VAL A 259 -8.26 0.49 -24.65
C VAL A 259 -9.18 0.17 -23.46
N TRP A 260 -10.03 1.13 -23.06
CA TRP A 260 -11.04 0.98 -22.03
C TRP A 260 -12.43 1.24 -22.64
N ASN A 261 -12.90 0.33 -23.50
CA ASN A 261 -14.27 0.36 -24.00
C ASN A 261 -15.23 -0.11 -22.88
N VAL A 262 -15.25 0.62 -21.77
CA VAL A 262 -16.27 0.46 -20.73
C VAL A 262 -17.58 0.92 -21.35
N PRO A 263 -18.59 0.04 -21.49
CA PRO A 263 -19.83 0.43 -22.15
C PRO A 263 -20.42 1.67 -21.48
N LEU A 264 -20.79 2.67 -22.28
CA LEU A 264 -21.27 3.98 -21.82
C LEU A 264 -22.38 3.89 -20.76
N TYR A 265 -23.20 2.85 -20.81
CA TYR A 265 -24.24 2.60 -19.81
C TYR A 265 -23.68 2.31 -18.42
N LYS A 266 -22.54 1.62 -18.27
CA LYS A 266 -21.90 1.34 -16.98
C LYS A 266 -21.41 2.62 -16.31
N VAL A 267 -20.76 3.49 -17.10
CA VAL A 267 -20.29 4.81 -16.66
C VAL A 267 -21.46 5.68 -16.19
N ARG A 268 -22.54 5.72 -16.98
CA ARG A 268 -23.77 6.45 -16.62
C ARG A 268 -24.41 5.87 -15.35
N LEU A 269 -24.44 4.56 -15.18
CA LEU A 269 -25.01 3.91 -14.00
C LEU A 269 -24.21 4.25 -12.75
N GLN A 270 -22.88 4.19 -12.81
CA GLN A 270 -22.00 4.55 -11.71
C GLN A 270 -22.10 6.04 -11.36
N LYS A 271 -22.06 6.93 -12.35
CA LYS A 271 -22.19 8.38 -12.13
C LYS A 271 -23.51 8.77 -11.47
N ASN A 272 -24.58 8.02 -11.74
CA ASN A 272 -25.89 8.27 -11.16
C ASN A 272 -26.22 7.30 -10.02
N TYR A 273 -25.26 6.52 -9.52
CA TYR A 273 -25.54 5.42 -8.60
C TYR A 273 -26.35 5.85 -7.38
N VAL A 274 -25.95 6.94 -6.71
CA VAL A 274 -26.65 7.47 -5.53
C VAL A 274 -28.10 7.84 -5.89
N LYS A 275 -28.30 8.58 -6.97
CA LYS A 275 -29.64 8.99 -7.43
C LYS A 275 -30.50 7.78 -7.83
N VAL A 276 -29.88 6.80 -8.48
CA VAL A 276 -30.52 5.54 -8.88
C VAL A 276 -30.98 4.78 -7.65
N ILE A 277 -30.17 4.64 -6.60
CA ILE A 277 -30.57 3.89 -5.39
C ILE A 277 -31.55 4.67 -4.48
N THR A 278 -31.57 6.01 -4.54
CA THR A 278 -32.49 6.82 -3.71
C THR A 278 -33.86 7.00 -4.36
N ASP A 279 -33.90 7.23 -5.68
CA ASP A 279 -35.11 7.70 -6.35
C ASP A 279 -35.90 6.57 -7.01
N ILE A 280 -35.24 5.44 -7.29
CA ILE A 280 -35.88 4.32 -7.97
C ILE A 280 -36.59 3.42 -6.96
N GLN A 281 -37.86 3.13 -7.24
CA GLN A 281 -38.57 2.06 -6.54
C GLN A 281 -37.97 0.70 -6.88
N HIS A 282 -37.05 0.25 -6.02
CA HIS A 282 -36.28 -0.98 -6.17
C HIS A 282 -37.12 -2.21 -6.54
N GLU A 283 -38.35 -2.31 -6.03
CA GLU A 283 -39.24 -3.46 -6.24
C GLU A 283 -39.65 -3.61 -7.71
N SER A 284 -40.13 -2.53 -8.36
CA SER A 284 -40.61 -2.62 -9.74
C SER A 284 -39.47 -2.83 -10.75
N ILE A 285 -38.26 -2.36 -10.43
CA ILE A 285 -37.09 -2.54 -11.29
C ILE A 285 -36.54 -3.96 -11.19
N VAL A 286 -36.45 -4.53 -9.98
CA VAL A 286 -35.97 -5.91 -9.83
C VAL A 286 -36.91 -6.88 -10.53
N ASP A 287 -38.23 -6.74 -10.36
CA ASP A 287 -39.23 -7.54 -11.08
C ASP A 287 -39.08 -7.39 -12.60
N HIS A 288 -38.88 -6.16 -13.08
CA HIS A 288 -38.66 -5.92 -14.50
C HIS A 288 -37.36 -6.58 -15.00
N LEU A 289 -36.26 -6.48 -14.27
CA LEU A 289 -34.99 -7.09 -14.64
C LEU A 289 -35.04 -8.62 -14.64
N ILE A 290 -35.79 -9.23 -13.71
CA ILE A 290 -36.08 -10.67 -13.71
C ILE A 290 -36.93 -11.04 -14.93
N SER A 291 -37.98 -10.26 -15.24
CA SER A 291 -38.85 -10.50 -16.41
C SER A 291 -38.12 -10.40 -17.75
N LYS A 292 -36.99 -9.69 -17.78
CA LYS A 292 -36.11 -9.53 -18.95
C LYS A 292 -34.93 -10.50 -18.94
N GLU A 293 -34.86 -11.42 -17.99
CA GLU A 293 -33.77 -12.39 -17.82
C GLU A 293 -32.39 -11.74 -17.65
N VAL A 294 -32.34 -10.47 -17.23
CA VAL A 294 -31.08 -9.75 -16.95
C VAL A 294 -30.52 -10.15 -15.58
N VAL A 295 -31.41 -10.49 -14.65
CA VAL A 295 -31.10 -10.89 -13.27
C VAL A 295 -31.84 -12.19 -12.97
N SER A 296 -31.19 -13.14 -12.28
CA SER A 296 -31.84 -14.39 -11.89
C SER A 296 -32.84 -14.18 -10.75
N VAL A 297 -33.81 -15.08 -10.62
CA VAL A 297 -34.77 -15.06 -9.50
C VAL A 297 -34.05 -15.15 -8.15
N ASP A 298 -32.95 -15.89 -8.07
CA ASP A 298 -32.17 -16.06 -6.84
C ASP A 298 -31.38 -14.79 -6.49
N ASP A 299 -30.85 -14.07 -7.48
CA ASP A 299 -30.23 -12.77 -7.26
C ASP A 299 -31.26 -11.72 -6.82
N GLY A 300 -32.49 -11.78 -7.37
CA GLY A 300 -33.62 -10.98 -6.91
C GLY A 300 -33.90 -11.17 -5.41
N LYS A 301 -34.02 -12.43 -4.97
CA LYS A 301 -34.21 -12.76 -3.54
C LYS A 301 -33.07 -12.26 -2.66
N LYS A 302 -31.82 -12.34 -3.14
CA LYS A 302 -30.66 -11.79 -2.40
C LYS A 302 -30.78 -10.28 -2.25
N ILE A 303 -31.12 -9.55 -3.32
CA ILE A 303 -31.29 -8.09 -3.28
C ILE A 303 -32.38 -7.70 -2.28
N GLU A 304 -33.51 -8.40 -2.26
CA GLU A 304 -34.60 -8.17 -1.29
C GLU A 304 -34.16 -8.45 0.17
N SER A 305 -33.37 -9.50 0.39
CA SER A 305 -32.90 -9.85 1.74
C SER A 305 -32.03 -8.77 2.38
N VAL A 306 -31.23 -8.04 1.59
CA VAL A 306 -30.39 -6.92 2.04
C VAL A 306 -31.25 -5.73 2.48
N LYS A 307 -32.38 -5.49 1.81
CA LYS A 307 -33.33 -4.43 2.17
C LYS A 307 -33.95 -4.65 3.56
N HIS A 308 -34.29 -5.90 3.87
CA HIS A 308 -34.84 -6.25 5.18
C HIS A 308 -33.82 -6.12 6.33
N HIS A 309 -32.53 -6.36 6.06
CA HIS A 309 -31.47 -6.13 7.04
C HIS A 309 -31.27 -4.64 7.35
N ARG A 310 -31.31 -3.77 6.33
CA ARG A 310 -31.17 -2.32 6.52
C ARG A 310 -32.30 -1.71 7.33
N LYS A 311 -33.56 -2.11 7.06
CA LYS A 311 -34.72 -1.66 7.86
C LYS A 311 -34.68 -2.10 9.33
N ARG A 312 -34.06 -3.25 9.64
CA ARG A 312 -33.88 -3.70 11.03
C ARG A 312 -32.84 -2.85 11.76
N GLN A 313 -31.72 -2.52 11.11
CA GLN A 313 -30.69 -1.65 11.70
C GLN A 313 -31.17 -0.23 11.97
N GLU A 314 -32.04 0.34 11.11
CA GLU A 314 -32.64 1.66 11.35
C GLU A 314 -33.66 1.65 12.52
N PHE A 315 -34.33 0.53 12.77
CA PHE A 315 -35.26 0.38 13.91
C PHE A 315 -34.52 0.25 15.25
N ASP A 316 -33.41 -0.50 15.27
CA ASP A 316 -32.62 -0.71 16.49
C ASP A 316 -31.86 0.57 16.91
N GLY A 317 -31.51 1.44 15.96
CA GLY A 317 -30.86 2.74 16.25
C GLY A 317 -31.78 3.77 16.93
N HIS A 318 -33.10 3.65 16.76
CA HIS A 318 -34.08 4.54 17.41
C HIS A 318 -34.59 4.04 18.75
N ALA A 319 -34.31 2.78 19.13
CA ALA A 319 -34.71 2.24 20.42
C ALA A 319 -33.76 2.62 21.58
N PHE A 320 -32.64 3.27 21.28
CA PHE A 320 -31.58 3.65 22.26
C PHE A 320 -31.33 5.17 22.37
N ALA A 321 -32.23 6.00 21.84
CA ALA A 321 -32.24 7.46 22.03
C ALA A 321 -33.48 7.88 22.82
#